data_AF-A0A2V8TBK5-F1
#
_entry.id   AF-A0A2V8TBK5-F1
#
_cell.length_a   1.000
_cell.length_b   1.000
_cell.length_c   1.000
_cell.angle_alpha   90.00
_cell.angle_beta   90.00
_cell.angle_gamma   90.00
#
_symmetry.space_group_name_H-M   'P 1'
#
loop_
_entity.id
_entity.type
_entity.pdbx_description
1 polymer ?
#
loop_
_entity_poly.entity_id
_entity_poly.type
_entity_poly.pdbx_seq_one_letter_code
_entity_poly.pdbx_strand_id
1 'polypeptide(L)'
;MEPLDRLQARIISCRKCPRLVRHREKVAKEKVRRFQGGEYWGKPVPSFGDRRARIVLVGLAPAAHGGNRTGRIFTGDRSGDFLFSALYRMGLASQPTSISRDDRLRLRGVYVTAAVRCAPPANRPTPQEQDKCRPYLERELGLLHGGKVIVALGALAWRTLLKSSGVRGRFAHGAEVVLPDGMVLLGCYHPSQQATHRLLYIKERSFDVRGPCGCPSRRRIRAVRSQLRRFRPALHAPASPSRRGLRGGDGVRLGLQPRSVALRELACPLDCPAGQPVRGPAQCGIERHQSVL
;
A
#
# COMPACT_ATOMS: atom_id res chain seq x y z
N MET A 1 21.83 6.00 -11.87
CA MET A 1 20.85 5.11 -11.21
C MET A 1 20.43 5.73 -9.89
N GLU A 2 19.12 5.96 -9.71
CA GLU A 2 18.56 6.57 -8.50
C GLU A 2 18.91 5.77 -7.22
N PRO A 3 19.05 6.42 -6.05
CA PRO A 3 19.35 5.73 -4.79
C PRO A 3 18.37 4.60 -4.44
N LEU A 4 17.08 4.80 -4.71
CA LEU A 4 16.05 3.78 -4.45
C LEU A 4 16.21 2.56 -5.37
N ASP A 5 16.57 2.77 -6.64
CA ASP A 5 16.78 1.68 -7.59
C ASP A 5 18.00 0.84 -7.22
N ARG A 6 19.09 1.50 -6.76
CA ARG A 6 20.26 0.83 -6.18
C ARG A 6 19.88 -0.04 -4.98
N LEU A 7 19.00 0.46 -4.11
CA LEU A 7 18.51 -0.30 -2.98
C LEU A 7 17.67 -1.51 -3.42
N GLN A 8 16.75 -1.35 -4.38
CA GLN A 8 15.96 -2.48 -4.88
C GLN A 8 16.86 -3.54 -5.53
N ALA A 9 17.87 -3.16 -6.31
CA ALA A 9 18.83 -4.10 -6.89
C ALA A 9 19.57 -4.92 -5.81
N ARG A 10 20.01 -4.26 -4.73
CA ARG A 10 20.63 -4.93 -3.56
C ARG A 10 19.65 -5.84 -2.82
N ILE A 11 18.37 -5.45 -2.73
CA ILE A 11 17.33 -6.29 -2.14
C ILE A 11 17.17 -7.56 -2.96
N ILE A 12 17.05 -7.46 -4.29
CA ILE A 12 16.84 -8.59 -5.20
C ILE A 12 18.02 -9.58 -5.17
N SER A 13 19.25 -9.11 -4.98
CA SER A 13 20.43 -10.00 -4.87
C SER A 13 20.63 -10.61 -3.48
N CYS A 14 19.81 -10.25 -2.48
CA CYS A 14 20.03 -10.64 -1.09
C CYS A 14 19.85 -12.16 -0.85
N ARG A 15 20.84 -12.75 -0.16
CA ARG A 15 20.84 -14.16 0.31
C ARG A 15 21.11 -14.32 1.81
N LYS A 16 20.96 -13.27 2.63
CA LYS A 16 21.30 -13.25 4.08
C LYS A 16 20.57 -14.28 4.97
N CYS A 17 19.47 -14.87 4.49
CA CYS A 17 18.59 -15.75 5.26
C CYS A 17 18.51 -17.15 4.61
N PRO A 18 19.38 -18.11 4.97
CA PRO A 18 19.46 -19.41 4.30
C PRO A 18 18.13 -20.17 4.25
N ARG A 19 17.34 -20.15 5.33
CA ARG A 19 16.01 -20.79 5.38
C ARG A 19 15.05 -20.22 4.34
N LEU A 20 14.99 -18.88 4.23
CA LEU A 20 14.12 -18.19 3.26
C LEU A 20 14.61 -18.40 1.83
N VAL A 21 15.93 -18.38 1.61
CA VAL A 21 16.54 -18.63 0.29
C VAL A 21 16.20 -20.04 -0.19
N ARG A 22 16.43 -21.07 0.64
CA ARG A 22 16.06 -22.45 0.29
C ARG A 22 14.57 -22.58 0.02
N HIS A 23 13.72 -21.98 0.86
CA HIS A 23 12.28 -22.10 0.70
C HIS A 23 11.76 -21.44 -0.58
N ARG A 24 12.14 -20.18 -0.84
CA ARG A 24 11.64 -19.42 -1.98
C ARG A 24 12.05 -20.05 -3.32
N GLU A 25 13.26 -20.62 -3.37
CA GLU A 25 13.81 -21.32 -4.54
C GLU A 25 13.19 -22.71 -4.71
N LYS A 26 13.02 -23.47 -3.62
CA LYS A 26 12.29 -24.75 -3.64
C LYS A 26 10.87 -24.57 -4.21
N VAL A 27 10.13 -23.58 -3.71
CA VAL A 27 8.77 -23.27 -4.21
C VAL A 27 8.78 -22.86 -5.68
N ALA A 28 9.79 -22.11 -6.12
CA ALA A 28 9.94 -21.69 -7.52
C ALA A 28 10.26 -22.86 -8.46
N LYS A 29 10.99 -23.87 -7.96
CA LYS A 29 11.35 -25.09 -8.71
C LYS A 29 10.19 -26.10 -8.75
N GLU A 30 9.63 -26.44 -7.59
CA GLU A 30 8.60 -27.49 -7.48
C GLU A 30 7.25 -27.02 -8.05
N LYS A 31 6.92 -25.74 -7.82
CA LYS A 31 5.67 -25.10 -8.21
C LYS A 31 4.44 -25.86 -7.70
N VAL A 32 3.25 -25.31 -7.93
CA VAL A 32 1.98 -26.01 -7.70
C VAL A 32 1.34 -26.30 -9.05
N ARG A 33 0.50 -27.34 -9.13
CA ARG A 33 -0.13 -27.81 -10.39
C ARG A 33 -0.68 -26.66 -11.25
N ARG A 34 -1.43 -25.74 -10.63
CA ARG A 34 -2.05 -24.58 -11.30
C ARG A 34 -1.06 -23.56 -11.90
N PHE A 35 0.23 -23.65 -11.59
CA PHE A 35 1.28 -22.73 -12.04
C PHE A 35 2.50 -23.46 -12.64
N GLN A 36 2.37 -24.73 -13.04
CA GLN A 36 3.51 -25.53 -13.53
C GLN A 36 4.18 -24.93 -14.78
N GLY A 37 3.38 -24.44 -15.74
CA GLY A 37 3.88 -23.87 -17.00
C GLY A 37 4.48 -22.46 -16.90
N GLY A 38 4.41 -21.80 -15.74
CA GLY A 38 4.88 -20.41 -15.58
C GLY A 38 6.26 -20.32 -14.92
N GLU A 39 7.03 -19.28 -15.28
CA GLU A 39 8.27 -18.95 -14.57
C GLU A 39 7.96 -18.28 -13.21
N TYR A 40 8.69 -18.67 -12.17
CA TYR A 40 8.59 -18.07 -10.84
C TYR A 40 9.72 -17.08 -10.62
N TRP A 41 9.45 -16.01 -9.88
CA TRP A 41 10.47 -15.04 -9.49
C TRP A 41 11.58 -15.64 -8.62
N GLY A 42 11.24 -16.39 -7.57
CA GLY A 42 12.20 -17.15 -6.74
C GLY A 42 13.26 -16.30 -6.01
N LYS A 43 13.10 -14.98 -5.98
CA LYS A 43 14.05 -14.00 -5.43
C LYS A 43 13.37 -13.12 -4.36
N PRO A 44 14.12 -12.33 -3.58
CA PRO A 44 13.53 -11.26 -2.78
C PRO A 44 12.66 -10.38 -3.67
N VAL A 45 11.47 -10.05 -3.18
CA VAL A 45 10.49 -9.29 -3.95
C VAL A 45 10.74 -7.80 -3.68
N PRO A 46 11.03 -7.01 -4.74
CA PRO A 46 11.21 -5.57 -4.60
C PRO A 46 9.88 -4.89 -4.28
N SER A 47 9.97 -3.70 -3.72
CA SER A 47 8.81 -2.86 -3.50
C SER A 47 8.28 -2.27 -4.80
N PHE A 48 7.05 -1.75 -4.74
CA PHE A 48 6.33 -1.28 -5.91
C PHE A 48 5.50 -0.03 -5.59
N GLY A 49 5.55 0.97 -6.47
CA GLY A 49 4.67 2.13 -6.40
C GLY A 49 5.35 3.45 -6.75
N ASP A 50 4.72 4.54 -6.33
CA ASP A 50 5.16 5.91 -6.60
C ASP A 50 6.33 6.31 -5.69
N ARG A 51 7.43 6.80 -6.28
CA ARG A 51 8.60 7.27 -5.53
C ARG A 51 8.32 8.53 -4.72
N ARG A 52 7.29 9.30 -5.09
CA ARG A 52 6.81 10.49 -4.38
C ARG A 52 5.60 10.19 -3.50
N ALA A 53 5.39 8.91 -3.15
CA ALA A 53 4.26 8.48 -2.38
C ALA A 53 4.13 9.23 -1.04
N ARG A 54 2.89 9.60 -0.72
CA ARG A 54 2.51 10.16 0.59
C ARG A 54 2.05 9.08 1.56
N ILE A 55 1.60 7.94 1.02
CA ILE A 55 1.12 6.78 1.76
C ILE A 55 2.04 5.61 1.46
N VAL A 56 2.56 4.97 2.50
CA VAL A 56 3.38 3.77 2.39
C VAL A 56 2.66 2.60 3.05
N LEU A 57 2.34 1.57 2.28
CA LEU A 57 1.72 0.35 2.78
C LEU A 57 2.80 -0.68 3.08
N VAL A 58 2.84 -1.18 4.30
CA VAL A 58 3.87 -2.13 4.75
C VAL A 58 3.21 -3.45 5.12
N GLY A 59 3.42 -4.46 4.28
CA GLY A 59 3.01 -5.84 4.51
C GLY A 59 3.97 -6.63 5.39
N LEU A 60 3.61 -7.88 5.67
CA LEU A 60 4.46 -8.84 6.36
C LEU A 60 5.60 -9.34 5.46
N ALA A 61 5.24 -10.15 4.48
CA ALA A 61 6.16 -10.84 3.59
C ALA A 61 5.42 -11.33 2.33
N PRO A 62 6.12 -11.61 1.22
CA PRO A 62 5.51 -12.20 0.03
C PRO A 62 4.89 -13.58 0.30
N ALA A 63 3.75 -13.87 -0.32
CA ALA A 63 3.22 -15.23 -0.35
C ALA A 63 4.03 -16.13 -1.30
N ALA A 64 4.15 -17.41 -0.94
CA ALA A 64 4.89 -18.43 -1.69
C ALA A 64 4.48 -18.55 -3.17
N HIS A 65 3.18 -18.44 -3.47
CA HIS A 65 2.63 -18.48 -4.83
C HIS A 65 2.02 -17.14 -5.29
N GLY A 66 2.22 -16.08 -4.50
CA GLY A 66 1.87 -14.71 -4.85
C GLY A 66 3.14 -13.98 -5.27
N GLY A 67 3.64 -13.06 -4.45
CA GLY A 67 4.84 -12.28 -4.75
C GLY A 67 6.09 -13.09 -5.07
N ASN A 68 6.30 -14.27 -4.48
CA ASN A 68 7.45 -15.12 -4.83
C ASN A 68 7.33 -15.77 -6.22
N ARG A 69 6.12 -15.83 -6.77
CA ARG A 69 5.87 -16.24 -8.16
C ARG A 69 5.95 -15.04 -9.09
N THR A 70 5.21 -13.98 -8.78
CA THR A 70 5.00 -12.83 -9.69
C THR A 70 6.15 -11.83 -9.69
N GLY A 71 6.90 -11.74 -8.58
CA GLY A 71 7.95 -10.75 -8.36
C GLY A 71 7.45 -9.36 -8.03
N ARG A 72 6.17 -9.20 -7.65
CA ARG A 72 5.61 -7.95 -7.13
C ARG A 72 4.91 -8.21 -5.79
N ILE A 73 5.13 -7.35 -4.79
CA ILE A 73 4.46 -7.47 -3.47
C ILE A 73 2.94 -7.41 -3.68
N PHE A 74 2.20 -8.23 -2.91
CA PHE A 74 0.73 -8.34 -2.97
C PHE A 74 0.18 -8.69 -4.37
N THR A 75 0.90 -9.43 -5.20
CA THR A 75 0.46 -9.74 -6.57
C THR A 75 0.35 -11.24 -6.78
N GLY A 76 -0.80 -11.71 -7.27
CA GLY A 76 -1.07 -13.11 -7.54
C GLY A 76 -1.52 -13.95 -6.33
N ASP A 77 -2.02 -13.30 -5.28
CA ASP A 77 -2.72 -13.91 -4.15
C ASP A 77 -3.93 -13.07 -3.72
N ARG A 78 -4.86 -13.69 -2.96
CA ARG A 78 -6.13 -13.03 -2.57
C ARG A 78 -5.95 -11.76 -1.75
N SER A 79 -4.85 -11.62 -1.00
CA SER A 79 -4.60 -10.42 -0.21
C SER A 79 -4.32 -9.23 -1.13
N GLY A 80 -3.66 -9.50 -2.25
CA GLY A 80 -3.45 -8.58 -3.35
C GLY A 80 -4.73 -8.12 -4.02
N ASP A 81 -5.61 -9.06 -4.36
CA ASP A 81 -6.88 -8.76 -5.04
C ASP A 81 -7.71 -7.76 -4.23
N PHE A 82 -7.81 -7.97 -2.92
CA PHE A 82 -8.50 -7.03 -2.03
C PHE A 82 -7.79 -5.67 -1.97
N LEU A 83 -6.46 -5.68 -1.79
CA LEU A 83 -5.68 -4.45 -1.64
C LEU A 83 -5.77 -3.55 -2.88
N PHE A 84 -5.49 -4.09 -4.06
CA PHE A 84 -5.46 -3.31 -5.30
C PHE A 84 -6.86 -2.89 -5.76
N SER A 85 -7.88 -3.74 -5.54
CA SER A 85 -9.27 -3.34 -5.76
C SER A 85 -9.68 -2.17 -4.87
N ALA A 86 -9.30 -2.21 -3.59
CA ALA A 86 -9.53 -1.09 -2.68
C ALA A 86 -8.81 0.17 -3.19
N LEU A 87 -7.51 0.11 -3.46
CA LEU A 87 -6.72 1.26 -3.96
C LEU A 87 -7.28 1.86 -5.25
N TYR A 88 -7.76 1.03 -6.18
CA TYR A 88 -8.40 1.49 -7.40
C TYR A 88 -9.69 2.27 -7.12
N ARG A 89 -10.55 1.76 -6.23
CA ARG A 89 -11.75 2.49 -5.78
C ARG A 89 -11.39 3.80 -5.07
N MET A 90 -10.18 3.93 -4.53
CA MET A 90 -9.69 5.18 -3.96
C MET A 90 -9.11 6.16 -4.98
N GLY A 91 -9.01 5.78 -6.26
CA GLY A 91 -8.28 6.55 -7.28
C GLY A 91 -6.76 6.53 -7.11
N LEU A 92 -6.23 5.62 -6.29
CA LEU A 92 -4.80 5.49 -5.98
C LEU A 92 -4.08 4.44 -6.84
N ALA A 93 -4.83 3.66 -7.62
CA ALA A 93 -4.31 2.69 -8.59
C ALA A 93 -4.93 2.92 -9.98
N SER A 94 -4.20 2.58 -11.04
CA SER A 94 -4.68 2.71 -12.43
C SER A 94 -5.70 1.65 -12.84
N GLN A 95 -5.72 0.51 -12.16
CA GLN A 95 -6.60 -0.63 -12.45
C GLN A 95 -6.88 -1.42 -11.14
N PRO A 96 -7.98 -2.18 -11.08
CA PRO A 96 -8.39 -2.91 -9.86
C PRO A 96 -7.61 -4.19 -9.58
N THR A 97 -6.82 -4.68 -10.54
CA THR A 97 -6.12 -5.98 -10.45
C THR A 97 -4.61 -5.83 -10.58
N SER A 98 -3.88 -6.68 -9.87
CA SER A 98 -2.43 -6.87 -10.05
C SER A 98 -2.19 -8.34 -10.38
N ILE A 99 -1.83 -8.61 -11.63
CA ILE A 99 -1.72 -9.96 -12.20
C ILE A 99 -0.24 -10.37 -12.28
N SER A 100 0.60 -9.49 -12.79
CA SER A 100 2.04 -9.72 -12.99
C SER A 100 2.82 -8.43 -12.76
N ARG A 101 4.15 -8.49 -12.76
CA ARG A 101 4.96 -7.28 -12.65
C ARG A 101 4.91 -6.39 -13.90
N ASP A 102 4.45 -6.92 -15.03
CA ASP A 102 4.47 -6.29 -16.36
C ASP A 102 3.08 -5.83 -16.81
N ASP A 103 2.05 -6.01 -15.97
CA ASP A 103 0.65 -5.68 -16.23
C ASP A 103 0.34 -4.17 -16.28
N ARG A 104 1.37 -3.31 -16.29
CA ARG A 104 1.28 -1.85 -16.34
C ARG A 104 0.44 -1.21 -15.23
N LEU A 105 0.14 -1.91 -14.13
CA LEU A 105 -0.43 -1.29 -12.94
C LEU A 105 0.47 -0.13 -12.46
N ARG A 106 -0.14 1.01 -12.18
CA ARG A 106 0.53 2.19 -11.62
C ARG A 106 -0.17 2.64 -10.36
N LEU A 107 0.60 2.93 -9.33
CA LEU A 107 0.11 3.57 -8.11
C LEU A 107 0.37 5.07 -8.18
N ARG A 108 -0.57 5.86 -7.63
CA ARG A 108 -0.51 7.32 -7.58
C ARG A 108 -0.45 7.76 -6.13
N GLY A 109 0.67 8.32 -5.69
CA GLY A 109 0.86 8.76 -4.31
C GLY A 109 0.96 7.62 -3.28
N VAL A 110 1.05 6.36 -3.71
CA VAL A 110 1.13 5.17 -2.86
C VAL A 110 2.37 4.35 -3.20
N TYR A 111 3.06 3.88 -2.16
CA TYR A 111 4.17 2.94 -2.24
C TYR A 111 3.85 1.70 -1.41
N VAL A 112 4.20 0.52 -1.91
CA VAL A 112 3.86 -0.77 -1.29
C VAL A 112 5.13 -1.59 -1.09
N THR A 113 5.34 -2.02 0.15
CA THR A 113 6.53 -2.76 0.60
C THR A 113 6.15 -3.84 1.60
N ALA A 114 7.15 -4.56 2.11
CA ALA A 114 7.00 -5.55 3.16
C ALA A 114 8.19 -5.51 4.15
N ALA A 115 7.92 -5.87 5.40
CA ALA A 115 8.91 -6.00 6.46
C ALA A 115 9.97 -7.07 6.13
N VAL A 116 9.57 -8.17 5.50
CA VAL A 116 10.45 -9.23 5.01
C VAL A 116 10.28 -9.39 3.50
N ARG A 117 11.38 -9.44 2.74
CA ARG A 117 11.35 -9.45 1.27
C ARG A 117 11.29 -10.83 0.62
N CYS A 118 11.45 -11.90 1.39
CA CYS A 118 11.39 -13.27 0.86
C CYS A 118 10.16 -13.99 1.41
N ALA A 119 9.58 -14.90 0.62
CA ALA A 119 8.50 -15.76 1.11
C ALA A 119 9.00 -16.68 2.23
N PRO A 120 8.43 -16.59 3.44
CA PRO A 120 8.76 -17.51 4.52
C PRO A 120 7.86 -18.75 4.48
N PRO A 121 8.37 -19.93 4.89
CA PRO A 121 7.55 -21.09 5.16
C PRO A 121 6.35 -20.74 6.05
N ALA A 122 5.16 -21.23 5.69
CA ALA A 122 3.90 -20.97 6.39
C ALA A 122 3.56 -19.47 6.59
N ASN A 123 4.14 -18.56 5.79
CA ASN A 123 4.03 -17.11 5.94
C ASN A 123 4.50 -16.61 7.33
N ARG A 124 5.45 -17.31 7.96
CA ARG A 124 5.99 -16.97 9.30
C ARG A 124 7.51 -16.77 9.24
N PRO A 125 7.99 -15.52 9.12
CA PRO A 125 9.41 -15.22 9.25
C PRO A 125 9.84 -15.26 10.73
N THR A 126 11.05 -15.72 10.99
CA THR A 126 11.63 -15.72 12.34
C THR A 126 12.01 -14.28 12.76
N PRO A 127 12.17 -14.00 14.06
CA PRO A 127 12.67 -12.69 14.52
C PRO A 127 14.03 -12.34 13.89
N GLN A 128 14.94 -13.31 13.80
CA GLN A 128 16.26 -13.12 13.17
C GLN A 128 16.15 -12.76 11.68
N GLU A 129 15.20 -13.36 10.96
CA GLU A 129 14.96 -13.03 9.55
C GLU A 129 14.37 -11.62 9.38
N GLN A 130 13.47 -11.21 10.29
CA GLN A 130 12.95 -9.85 10.34
C GLN A 130 14.08 -8.86 10.62
N ASP A 131 14.94 -9.14 11.60
CA ASP A 131 16.07 -8.29 11.97
C ASP A 131 17.08 -8.14 10.83
N LYS A 132 17.36 -9.21 10.08
CA LYS A 132 18.21 -9.16 8.88
C LYS A 132 17.62 -8.33 7.74
N CYS A 133 16.29 -8.24 7.66
CA CYS A 133 15.58 -7.53 6.59
C CYS A 133 15.28 -6.06 6.96
N ARG A 134 15.16 -5.76 8.26
CA ARG A 134 14.82 -4.43 8.79
C ARG A 134 15.69 -3.29 8.21
N PRO A 135 17.02 -3.41 8.07
CA PRO A 135 17.83 -2.33 7.48
C PRO A 135 17.43 -1.96 6.05
N TYR A 136 16.87 -2.90 5.27
CA TYR A 136 16.33 -2.58 3.95
C TYR A 136 15.05 -1.76 4.03
N LEU A 137 14.16 -2.08 4.99
CA LEU A 137 12.94 -1.31 5.21
C LEU A 137 13.27 0.11 5.70
N GLU A 138 14.14 0.24 6.71
CA GLU A 138 14.59 1.53 7.24
C GLU A 138 15.20 2.40 6.12
N ARG A 139 16.13 1.84 5.34
CA ARG A 139 16.75 2.57 4.24
C ARG A 139 15.76 2.93 3.14
N GLU A 140 14.81 2.04 2.84
CA GLU A 140 13.78 2.32 1.84
C GLU A 140 12.86 3.46 2.26
N LEU A 141 12.37 3.43 3.51
CA LEU A 141 11.52 4.48 4.05
C LEU A 141 12.25 5.83 4.07
N GLY A 142 13.53 5.84 4.48
CA GLY A 142 14.36 7.05 4.46
C GLY A 142 14.64 7.62 3.07
N LEU A 143 14.51 6.81 2.00
CA LEU A 143 14.65 7.27 0.62
C LEU A 143 13.32 7.76 0.01
N LEU A 144 12.19 7.58 0.69
CA LEU A 144 10.89 8.09 0.24
C LEU A 144 10.70 9.52 0.72
N HIS A 145 11.10 10.48 -0.10
CA HIS A 145 10.99 11.94 0.15
C HIS A 145 9.55 12.43 0.42
N GLY A 146 8.54 11.59 0.12
CA GLY A 146 7.13 11.93 0.21
C GLY A 146 6.40 11.36 1.42
N GLY A 147 6.93 10.33 2.09
CA GLY A 147 6.19 9.49 3.03
C GLY A 147 5.67 10.29 4.24
N LYS A 148 4.35 10.43 4.35
CA LYS A 148 3.70 11.11 5.47
C LYS A 148 2.98 10.12 6.39
N VAL A 149 2.48 9.06 5.80
CA VAL A 149 1.65 8.06 6.47
C VAL A 149 2.17 6.68 6.12
N ILE A 150 2.50 5.90 7.13
CA ILE A 150 2.84 4.48 7.00
C ILE A 150 1.65 3.67 7.51
N VAL A 151 1.09 2.79 6.68
CA VAL A 151 0.02 1.88 7.05
C VAL A 151 0.61 0.49 7.25
N ALA A 152 0.64 0.04 8.50
CA ALA A 152 1.05 -1.31 8.86
C ALA A 152 -0.09 -2.29 8.61
N LEU A 153 0.10 -3.20 7.65
CA LEU A 153 -0.87 -4.26 7.34
C LEU A 153 -0.60 -5.48 8.22
N GLY A 154 -1.18 -5.45 9.42
CA GLY A 154 -1.10 -6.50 10.43
C GLY A 154 -0.12 -6.20 11.57
N ALA A 155 -0.28 -6.95 12.66
CA ALA A 155 0.46 -6.74 13.91
C ALA A 155 1.98 -6.89 13.76
N LEU A 156 2.44 -7.76 12.85
CA LEU A 156 3.88 -7.96 12.67
C LEU A 156 4.53 -6.77 11.96
N ALA A 157 3.94 -6.26 10.87
CA ALA A 157 4.40 -5.04 10.21
C ALA A 157 4.43 -3.86 11.20
N TRP A 158 3.38 -3.74 12.03
CA TRP A 158 3.31 -2.73 13.09
C TRP A 158 4.48 -2.83 14.07
N ARG A 159 4.73 -4.03 14.62
CA ARG A 159 5.86 -4.24 15.55
C ARG A 159 7.21 -3.98 14.88
N THR A 160 7.40 -4.36 13.62
CA THR A 160 8.65 -4.08 12.90
C THR A 160 8.88 -2.57 12.76
N LEU A 161 7.85 -1.82 12.41
CA LEU A 161 7.94 -0.36 12.26
C LEU A 161 8.21 0.34 13.60
N LEU A 162 7.50 -0.06 14.66
CA LEU A 162 7.77 0.43 16.02
C LEU A 162 9.19 0.12 16.50
N LYS A 163 9.69 -1.10 16.23
CA LYS A 163 11.08 -1.48 16.55
C LYS A 163 12.08 -0.63 15.76
N SER A 164 11.78 -0.31 14.50
CA SER A 164 12.64 0.52 13.65
C SER A 164 12.66 1.98 14.10
N SER A 165 11.56 2.46 14.67
CA SER A 165 11.42 3.86 15.12
C SER A 165 11.77 4.07 16.60
N GLY A 166 12.04 3.01 17.36
CA GLY A 166 12.27 3.08 18.82
C GLY A 166 11.01 3.43 19.63
N VAL A 167 9.82 3.40 19.03
CA VAL A 167 8.56 3.78 19.68
C VAL A 167 7.84 2.55 20.23
N ARG A 168 7.15 2.68 21.38
CA ARG A 168 6.31 1.62 21.94
C ARG A 168 4.84 1.88 21.58
N GLY A 169 4.08 0.80 21.34
CA GLY A 169 2.66 0.90 21.02
C GLY A 169 2.02 -0.47 20.78
N ARG A 170 0.75 -0.61 21.15
CA ARG A 170 -0.02 -1.83 20.92
C ARG A 170 -0.70 -1.77 19.56
N PHE A 171 -0.68 -2.88 18.83
CA PHE A 171 -1.38 -2.96 17.56
C PHE A 171 -2.90 -3.01 17.79
N ALA A 172 -3.63 -2.14 17.10
CA ALA A 172 -5.06 -2.25 16.88
C ALA A 172 -5.41 -1.66 15.51
N HIS A 173 -6.56 -2.07 14.95
CA HIS A 173 -7.05 -1.46 13.73
C HIS A 173 -7.50 -0.02 14.01
N GLY A 174 -7.00 0.92 13.22
CA GLY A 174 -7.20 2.36 13.44
C GLY A 174 -6.30 2.96 14.52
N ALA A 175 -5.36 2.20 15.10
CA ALA A 175 -4.35 2.76 16.00
C ALA A 175 -3.46 3.75 15.23
N GLU A 176 -3.13 4.86 15.86
CA GLU A 176 -2.28 5.92 15.31
C GLU A 176 -1.09 6.13 16.25
N VAL A 177 0.12 6.19 15.72
CA VAL A 177 1.34 6.56 16.46
C VAL A 177 2.12 7.56 15.61
N VAL A 178 2.54 8.67 16.20
CA VAL A 178 3.46 9.61 15.56
C VAL A 178 4.89 9.12 15.79
N LEU A 179 5.65 8.99 14.71
CA LEU A 179 7.05 8.57 14.73
C LEU A 179 7.97 9.78 14.98
N PRO A 180 9.23 9.58 15.42
CA PRO A 180 10.14 10.69 15.75
C PRO A 180 10.45 11.62 14.58
N ASP A 181 10.34 11.13 13.35
CA ASP A 181 10.52 11.89 12.11
C ASP A 181 9.24 12.63 11.64
N GLY A 182 8.18 12.60 12.44
CA GLY A 182 6.90 13.24 12.16
C GLY A 182 5.96 12.42 11.25
N MET A 183 6.36 11.23 10.79
CA MET A 183 5.45 10.34 10.06
C MET A 183 4.38 9.77 10.98
N VAL A 184 3.19 9.51 10.43
CA VAL A 184 2.11 8.83 11.16
C VAL A 184 2.08 7.36 10.80
N LEU A 185 2.24 6.50 11.79
CA LEU A 185 2.03 5.06 11.69
C LEU A 185 0.57 4.70 12.00
N LEU A 186 -0.11 4.07 11.05
CA LEU A 186 -1.49 3.59 11.16
C LEU A 186 -1.54 2.07 11.21
N GLY A 187 -2.28 1.53 12.17
CA GLY A 187 -2.54 0.10 12.29
C GLY A 187 -3.72 -0.31 11.43
N CYS A 188 -3.52 -1.26 10.51
CA CYS A 188 -4.58 -1.86 9.72
C CYS A 188 -4.52 -3.39 9.86
N TYR A 189 -5.68 -4.07 9.85
CA TYR A 189 -5.66 -5.53 9.76
C TYR A 189 -5.10 -5.95 8.40
N HIS A 190 -4.43 -7.11 8.38
CA HIS A 190 -3.90 -7.65 7.14
C HIS A 190 -5.07 -8.07 6.23
N PRO A 191 -5.02 -7.83 4.91
CA PRO A 191 -6.07 -8.21 3.96
C PRO A 191 -6.15 -9.73 3.68
N SER A 192 -5.87 -10.60 4.67
CA SER A 192 -5.91 -12.06 4.47
C SER A 192 -7.32 -12.64 4.54
N GLN A 193 -7.51 -13.83 3.96
CA GLN A 193 -8.80 -14.54 3.89
C GLN A 193 -9.51 -14.76 5.23
N GLN A 194 -8.77 -14.76 6.34
CA GLN A 194 -9.32 -14.97 7.69
C GLN A 194 -9.83 -13.67 8.33
N ALA A 195 -9.46 -12.50 7.79
CA ALA A 195 -9.98 -11.21 8.24
C ALA A 195 -11.29 -10.92 7.52
N THR A 196 -12.38 -11.48 8.05
CA THR A 196 -13.77 -11.22 7.68
C THR A 196 -14.01 -9.72 7.46
N HIS A 197 -14.15 -9.30 6.21
CA HIS A 197 -14.75 -8.03 5.77
C HIS A 197 -14.24 -6.71 6.40
N ARG A 198 -13.03 -6.64 6.94
CA ARG A 198 -12.51 -5.38 7.54
C ARG A 198 -11.73 -4.57 6.50
N LEU A 199 -12.31 -3.42 6.17
CA LEU A 199 -11.91 -2.50 5.11
C LEU A 199 -10.46 -2.03 5.27
N LEU A 200 -9.77 -1.80 4.14
CA LEU A 200 -8.54 -0.99 4.16
C LEU A 200 -8.90 0.36 4.80
N TYR A 201 -8.32 0.63 5.96
CA TYR A 201 -8.61 1.84 6.73
C TYR A 201 -7.50 2.85 6.50
N ILE A 202 -7.82 3.89 5.75
CA ILE A 202 -7.01 5.09 5.59
C ILE A 202 -7.89 6.24 6.05
N LYS A 203 -7.59 6.80 7.22
CA LYS A 203 -8.40 7.84 7.85
C LYS A 203 -8.20 9.18 7.14
N GLU A 204 -9.30 9.90 6.97
CA GLU A 204 -9.34 11.32 6.61
C GLU A 204 -8.94 12.10 7.86
N ARG A 205 -7.65 12.27 8.08
CA ARG A 205 -7.19 13.42 8.83
C ARG A 205 -6.38 14.26 7.86
N SER A 206 -6.65 15.56 7.86
CA SER A 206 -5.74 16.56 7.33
C SER A 206 -4.39 16.31 7.99
N PHE A 207 -3.51 15.56 7.33
CA PHE A 207 -2.13 15.43 7.78
C PHE A 207 -1.53 16.81 7.57
N ASP A 208 -1.53 17.60 8.65
CA ASP A 208 -0.97 18.93 8.67
C ASP A 208 0.53 18.80 8.43
N VAL A 209 0.89 18.80 7.16
CA VAL A 209 2.29 18.76 6.77
C VAL A 209 2.71 20.19 6.72
N ARG A 210 3.39 20.59 7.77
CA ARG A 210 4.10 21.85 7.81
C ARG A 210 5.03 21.89 6.61
N GLY A 211 4.88 22.92 5.77
CA GLY A 211 5.85 23.18 4.71
C GLY A 211 7.23 23.47 5.32
N PRO A 212 8.31 23.61 4.53
CA PRO A 212 9.62 24.05 5.03
C PRO A 212 9.54 25.38 5.84
N CYS A 213 8.49 26.18 5.62
CA CYS A 213 8.16 27.40 6.38
C CYS A 213 7.44 27.17 7.73
N GLY A 214 7.16 25.94 8.16
CA GLY A 214 6.41 25.69 9.40
C GLY A 214 4.90 25.97 9.32
N CYS A 215 4.41 26.53 8.20
CA CYS A 215 3.01 26.86 7.97
C CYS A 215 2.14 25.61 7.73
N PRO A 216 0.89 25.53 8.24
CA PRO A 216 -0.01 24.43 7.96
C PRO A 216 -0.39 24.41 6.48
N SER A 217 0.19 23.49 5.68
CA SER A 217 -0.17 23.40 4.27
C SER A 217 -1.49 22.65 4.14
N ARG A 218 -2.54 23.34 3.67
CA ARG A 218 -3.89 22.78 3.41
C ARG A 218 -3.89 21.78 2.24
N ARG A 219 -3.03 20.75 2.23
CA ARG A 219 -3.03 19.68 1.23
C ARG A 219 -4.03 18.59 1.66
N ARG A 220 -5.21 18.58 1.06
CA ARG A 220 -6.29 17.61 1.32
C ARG A 220 -6.01 16.29 0.58
N ILE A 221 -5.79 15.20 1.31
CA ILE A 221 -5.95 13.84 0.77
C ILE A 221 -7.35 13.37 1.19
N ARG A 222 -8.20 13.09 0.20
CA ARG A 222 -9.55 12.53 0.41
C ARG A 222 -9.42 11.10 0.96
N ALA A 223 -10.08 10.80 2.05
CA ALA A 223 -10.26 9.45 2.52
C ALA A 223 -11.25 8.75 1.62
N VAL A 224 -10.97 7.48 1.48
CA VAL A 224 -11.90 6.59 0.84
C VAL A 224 -12.13 5.49 1.85
N ARG A 225 -13.16 5.70 2.68
CA ARG A 225 -13.89 4.59 3.28
C ARG A 225 -14.48 3.81 2.12
N SER A 226 -13.81 2.78 1.65
CA SER A 226 -14.40 1.91 0.63
C SER A 226 -15.45 1.03 1.32
N GLN A 227 -16.65 1.55 1.63
CA GLN A 227 -17.76 0.69 2.05
C GLN A 227 -17.98 -0.35 0.94
N LEU A 228 -17.54 -1.59 1.15
CA LEU A 228 -17.96 -2.71 0.33
C LEU A 228 -19.39 -3.00 0.77
N ARG A 229 -20.38 -2.44 0.06
CA ARG A 229 -21.73 -3.02 0.12
C ARG A 229 -21.60 -4.47 -0.34
N ARG A 230 -22.21 -5.39 0.41
CA ARG A 230 -22.16 -6.85 0.25
C ARG A 230 -22.01 -7.26 -1.22
N PHE A 231 -20.88 -7.85 -1.59
CA PHE A 231 -20.80 -8.64 -2.82
C PHE A 231 -21.49 -9.97 -2.53
N ARG A 232 -22.73 -10.14 -3.01
CA ARG A 232 -23.24 -11.48 -3.31
C ARG A 232 -22.45 -11.96 -4.53
N PRO A 233 -21.68 -13.05 -4.47
CA PRO A 233 -21.17 -13.64 -5.69
C PRO A 233 -22.39 -14.08 -6.51
N ALA A 234 -22.50 -13.56 -7.74
CA ALA A 234 -23.40 -14.16 -8.72
C ALA A 234 -22.83 -15.56 -9.01
N LEU A 235 -23.40 -16.56 -8.35
CA LEU A 235 -23.27 -17.95 -8.75
C LEU A 235 -23.98 -18.07 -10.09
N HIS A 236 -23.24 -17.91 -11.19
CA HIS A 236 -23.72 -18.40 -12.48
C HIS A 236 -23.48 -19.91 -12.52
N ALA A 237 -24.53 -20.66 -12.22
CA ALA A 237 -24.69 -22.02 -12.69
C ALA A 237 -24.85 -22.00 -14.23
N PRO A 238 -24.32 -22.99 -14.97
CA PRO A 238 -24.57 -23.07 -16.40
C PRO A 238 -26.03 -23.50 -16.64
N ALA A 239 -26.81 -22.65 -17.31
CA ALA A 239 -28.12 -23.01 -17.82
C ALA A 239 -27.96 -23.67 -19.20
N SER A 240 -28.53 -24.87 -19.32
CA SER A 240 -28.75 -25.60 -20.57
C SER A 240 -29.71 -24.84 -21.51
N PRO A 241 -29.66 -25.07 -22.83
CA PRO A 241 -30.43 -24.28 -23.79
C PRO A 241 -31.83 -24.85 -23.98
N SER A 242 -32.86 -24.02 -23.92
CA SER A 242 -34.13 -24.29 -24.60
C SER A 242 -34.80 -23.01 -25.10
N ARG A 243 -35.59 -23.19 -26.17
CA ARG A 243 -36.02 -22.24 -27.19
C ARG A 243 -37.24 -21.37 -26.79
N ARG A 244 -37.46 -20.33 -27.62
CA ARG A 244 -38.64 -19.43 -27.76
C ARG A 244 -38.60 -18.27 -26.76
N GLY A 245 -38.86 -17.01 -27.07
CA GLY A 245 -39.30 -16.30 -28.28
C GLY A 245 -39.96 -14.99 -27.81
N LEU A 246 -39.76 -13.92 -28.58
CA LEU A 246 -40.56 -12.67 -28.64
C LEU A 246 -40.34 -11.52 -27.64
N ARG A 247 -40.04 -10.37 -28.28
CA ARG A 247 -40.50 -8.98 -28.05
C ARG A 247 -39.93 -8.16 -26.87
N GLY A 248 -39.12 -7.15 -27.25
CA GLY A 248 -39.43 -5.72 -27.09
C GLY A 248 -39.23 -5.08 -25.72
N GLY A 249 -38.49 -3.96 -25.69
CA GLY A 249 -38.66 -2.91 -24.67
C GLY A 249 -37.41 -2.52 -23.88
N ASP A 250 -36.96 -1.29 -24.12
CA ASP A 250 -36.27 -0.38 -23.20
C ASP A 250 -34.82 -0.66 -22.80
N GLY A 251 -33.92 -0.17 -23.66
CA GLY A 251 -32.53 0.10 -23.31
C GLY A 251 -32.40 1.23 -22.30
N VAL A 252 -32.24 0.88 -21.03
CA VAL A 252 -31.71 1.81 -20.03
C VAL A 252 -30.18 1.84 -20.17
N ARG A 253 -29.67 2.86 -20.86
CA ARG A 253 -28.25 3.27 -20.77
C ARG A 253 -27.97 3.79 -19.35
N LEU A 254 -27.49 2.93 -18.46
CA LEU A 254 -26.83 3.40 -17.23
C LEU A 254 -25.40 3.82 -17.56
N GLY A 255 -25.27 5.05 -18.06
CA GLY A 255 -24.01 5.76 -18.16
C GLY A 255 -23.44 6.01 -16.77
N LEU A 256 -22.49 5.18 -16.34
CA LEU A 256 -21.56 5.53 -15.28
C LEU A 256 -20.31 6.10 -15.93
N GLN A 257 -20.32 7.40 -16.22
CA GLN A 257 -19.07 8.12 -16.40
C GLN A 257 -18.39 8.24 -15.04
N PRO A 258 -17.15 7.76 -14.86
CA PRO A 258 -16.40 8.04 -13.66
C PRO A 258 -16.12 9.54 -13.61
N ARG A 259 -16.70 10.25 -12.63
CA ARG A 259 -16.30 11.63 -12.35
C ARG A 259 -14.80 11.62 -12.05
N SER A 260 -14.02 12.18 -12.98
CA SER A 260 -12.58 12.36 -12.87
C SER A 260 -12.26 13.09 -11.56
N VAL A 261 -11.52 12.44 -10.67
CA VAL A 261 -10.89 13.13 -9.54
C VAL A 261 -9.69 13.88 -10.11
N ALA A 262 -9.91 15.15 -10.44
CA ALA A 262 -8.81 16.05 -10.75
C ALA A 262 -7.96 16.25 -9.49
N LEU A 263 -6.70 15.84 -9.53
CA LEU A 263 -5.67 16.37 -8.65
C LEU A 263 -5.48 17.84 -9.04
N ARG A 264 -6.31 18.74 -8.50
CA ARG A 264 -6.02 20.18 -8.62
C ARG A 264 -4.82 20.48 -7.72
N GLU A 265 -3.71 20.88 -8.32
CA GLU A 265 -2.68 21.64 -7.63
C GLU A 265 -3.32 22.96 -7.19
N LEU A 266 -3.70 23.04 -5.91
CA LEU A 266 -4.05 24.32 -5.30
C LEU A 266 -2.77 24.85 -4.67
N ALA A 267 -2.27 25.93 -5.25
CA ALA A 267 -1.17 26.72 -4.73
C ALA A 267 -1.45 27.18 -3.29
N CYS A 268 -0.39 27.49 -2.54
CA CYS A 268 -0.50 28.16 -1.25
C CYS A 268 -1.32 29.45 -1.45
N PRO A 269 -2.35 29.74 -0.65
CA PRO A 269 -3.14 30.98 -0.80
C PRO A 269 -2.34 32.27 -0.56
N LEU A 270 -1.04 32.17 -0.22
CA LEU A 270 -0.14 33.28 0.09
C LEU A 270 1.05 33.42 -0.87
N ASP A 271 1.17 32.59 -1.93
CA ASP A 271 2.28 32.63 -2.91
C ASP A 271 3.66 32.98 -2.29
N CYS A 272 4.15 32.14 -1.37
CA CYS A 272 5.47 32.35 -0.78
C CYS A 272 6.56 32.17 -1.86
N PRO A 273 7.38 33.19 -2.17
CA PRO A 273 8.50 33.04 -3.11
C PRO A 273 9.54 32.07 -2.53
N ALA A 274 10.07 31.20 -3.38
CA ALA A 274 11.11 30.24 -2.99
C ALA A 274 12.38 31.01 -2.56
N GLY A 275 12.88 30.75 -1.35
CA GLY A 275 14.18 31.26 -0.89
C GLY A 275 14.21 32.23 0.30
N GLN A 276 13.06 32.58 0.91
CA GLN A 276 13.04 33.41 2.13
C GLN A 276 13.10 32.58 3.44
N PRO A 277 13.66 33.14 4.53
CA PRO A 277 13.75 32.47 5.82
C PRO A 277 12.38 32.13 6.39
N VAL A 278 12.34 31.06 7.18
CA VAL A 278 11.15 30.49 7.81
C VAL A 278 10.46 31.53 8.71
N ARG A 279 9.38 32.13 8.23
CA ARG A 279 8.55 33.05 9.02
C ARG A 279 7.61 32.23 9.92
N GLY A 280 7.62 32.51 11.22
CA GLY A 280 6.73 31.85 12.18
C GLY A 280 5.26 32.20 11.93
N PRO A 281 4.29 31.43 12.47
CA PRO A 281 2.85 31.60 12.20
C PRO A 281 2.31 33.00 12.54
N ALA A 282 2.92 33.70 13.51
CA ALA A 282 2.57 35.08 13.86
C ALA A 282 2.92 36.10 12.77
N GLN A 283 3.95 35.85 11.96
CA GLN A 283 4.38 36.73 10.87
C GLN A 283 3.59 36.51 9.57
N CYS A 284 2.69 35.52 9.52
CA CYS A 284 1.84 35.19 8.38
C CYS A 284 0.36 35.58 8.56
N GLY A 285 0.02 36.36 9.61
CA GLY A 285 -1.34 36.87 9.82
C GLY A 285 -2.40 35.80 10.15
N ILE A 286 -1.99 34.61 10.58
CA ILE A 286 -2.93 33.54 10.99
C ILE A 286 -3.23 33.73 12.47
N GLU A 287 -4.23 34.56 12.81
CA GLU A 287 -4.72 34.67 14.17
C GLU A 287 -5.34 33.35 14.65
N ARG A 288 -4.99 32.95 15.88
CA ARG A 288 -5.63 31.82 16.54
C ARG A 288 -7.02 32.24 16.96
N HIS A 289 -8.06 31.75 16.29
CA HIS A 289 -9.39 31.75 16.90
C HIS A 289 -9.34 30.85 18.14
N GLN A 290 -9.37 31.50 19.31
CA GLN A 290 -9.73 30.87 20.57
C GLN A 290 -11.19 30.43 20.48
N SER A 291 -11.44 29.14 20.69
CA SER A 291 -12.79 28.64 20.95
C SER A 291 -13.09 28.89 22.43
N VAL A 292 -14.00 29.82 22.67
CA VAL A 292 -14.71 30.03 23.92
C VAL A 292 -15.75 28.90 24.09
N LEU A 293 -15.77 28.33 25.31
CA LEU A 293 -16.73 27.40 25.94
C LEU A 293 -16.95 26.01 25.30
#